data_AF-A0A5B7AQP4-F1
#
_entry.id   AF-A0A5B7AQP4-F1
#
_cell.length_a   1.000
_cell.length_b   1.000
_cell.length_c   1.000
_cell.angle_alpha   90.00
_cell.angle_beta   90.00
_cell.angle_gamma   90.00
#
_symmetry.space_group_name_H-M   'P 1'
#
loop_
_entity.id
_entity.type
_entity.pdbx_description
1 polymer ?
#
loop_
_entity_poly.entity_id
_entity_poly.type
_entity_poly.pdbx_seq_one_letter_code
_entity_poly.pdbx_strand_id
1 'polypeptide(L)'
;DLIMAASKVTPEAMAFFVKHGTGIVCVSMKGEDLDRLELPLMVTQKDNAEKLRTAFTVSVDAKHGTTTGVSARDRATTILALASKDSKPEDFNRPGHIFPLKYREGGVLKRAGHTEASVDLAVLAGLDPVAVLCEVV
;
A
#
# COMPACT_ATOMS: atom_id res chain seq x y z
N ASP A 1 4.19 0.66 -13.36
CA ASP A 1 3.60 1.47 -12.29
C ASP A 1 4.55 2.58 -11.90
N LEU A 2 4.03 3.74 -11.50
CA LEU A 2 4.78 4.67 -10.66
C LEU A 2 5.01 3.99 -9.32
N ILE A 3 6.24 4.03 -8.81
CA ILE A 3 6.62 3.38 -7.55
C ILE A 3 7.48 4.34 -6.73
N MET A 4 7.22 4.42 -5.43
CA MET A 4 8.13 5.07 -4.48
C MET A 4 8.07 4.40 -3.11
N ALA A 5 9.14 4.55 -2.31
CA ALA A 5 9.12 4.13 -0.92
C ALA A 5 8.06 4.91 -0.15
N ALA A 6 7.22 4.20 0.61
CA ALA A 6 6.08 4.80 1.29
C ALA A 6 6.52 5.82 2.36
N SER A 7 7.65 5.57 3.02
CA SER A 7 8.24 6.49 4.02
C SER A 7 8.71 7.84 3.45
N LYS A 8 8.73 7.99 2.12
CA LYS A 8 9.13 9.23 1.42
C LYS A 8 7.98 9.91 0.69
N VAL A 9 6.75 9.41 0.84
CA VAL A 9 5.59 10.00 0.16
C VAL A 9 5.36 11.43 0.63
N THR A 10 5.01 12.31 -0.32
CA THR A 10 4.56 13.67 -0.04
C THR A 10 3.21 13.91 -0.72
N PRO A 11 2.43 14.92 -0.28
CA PRO A 11 1.19 15.31 -0.96
C PRO A 11 1.42 15.65 -2.44
N GLU A 12 2.54 16.26 -2.80
CA GLU A 12 2.88 16.62 -4.18
C GLU A 12 3.18 15.37 -5.02
N ALA A 13 3.95 14.42 -4.47
CA ALA A 13 4.17 13.13 -5.12
C ALA A 13 2.85 12.38 -5.29
N MET A 14 1.97 12.40 -4.28
CA MET A 14 0.66 11.76 -4.37
C MET A 14 -0.25 12.43 -5.42
N ALA A 15 -0.22 13.75 -5.52
CA ALA A 15 -0.92 14.47 -6.58
C ALA A 15 -0.41 14.07 -7.97
N PHE A 16 0.91 13.84 -8.12
CA PHE A 16 1.50 13.32 -9.34
C PHE A 16 1.00 11.89 -9.66
N PHE A 17 0.99 10.98 -8.67
CA PHE A 17 0.44 9.63 -8.80
C PHE A 17 -1.03 9.66 -9.28
N VAL A 18 -1.87 10.50 -8.66
CA VAL A 18 -3.29 10.59 -9.00
C VAL A 18 -3.50 11.24 -10.38
N LYS A 19 -2.69 12.24 -10.74
CA LYS A 19 -2.80 12.94 -12.02
C LYS A 19 -2.40 12.07 -13.22
N HIS A 20 -1.42 11.19 -13.04
CA HIS A 20 -0.80 10.41 -14.12
C HIS A 20 -1.03 8.91 -14.02
N GLY A 21 -1.76 8.46 -13.00
CA GLY A 21 -2.09 7.06 -12.80
C GLY A 21 -3.59 6.77 -12.79
N THR A 22 -3.94 5.51 -12.58
CA THR A 22 -5.33 5.02 -12.53
C THR A 22 -6.13 5.62 -11.38
N GLY A 23 -5.46 6.18 -10.38
CA GLY A 23 -6.06 6.64 -9.12
C GLY A 23 -6.30 5.53 -8.10
N ILE A 24 -6.09 4.25 -8.47
CA ILE A 24 -6.07 3.11 -7.56
C ILE A 24 -4.67 3.03 -6.93
N VAL A 25 -4.49 3.80 -5.86
CA VAL A 25 -3.20 3.90 -5.18
C VAL A 25 -3.05 2.75 -4.19
N CYS A 26 -2.10 1.87 -4.46
CA CYS A 26 -1.84 0.68 -3.66
C CYS A 26 -0.61 0.84 -2.78
N VAL A 27 -0.58 0.16 -1.63
CA VAL A 27 0.60 0.12 -0.73
C VAL A 27 1.02 -1.32 -0.49
N SER A 28 2.15 -1.72 -1.05
CA SER A 28 2.72 -3.05 -0.81
C SER A 28 3.47 -3.08 0.52
N MET A 29 3.22 -4.13 1.30
CA MET A 29 3.89 -4.34 2.58
C MET A 29 4.00 -5.82 2.92
N LYS A 30 4.91 -6.13 3.85
CA LYS A 30 5.15 -7.48 4.36
C LYS A 30 3.91 -8.05 5.05
N GLY A 31 3.82 -9.37 5.07
CA GLY A 31 2.74 -10.07 5.77
C GLY A 31 2.70 -9.72 7.26
N GLU A 32 3.86 -9.64 7.91
CA GLU A 32 3.99 -9.31 9.34
C GLU A 32 3.47 -7.90 9.67
N ASP A 33 3.66 -6.91 8.79
CA ASP A 33 3.13 -5.56 8.98
C ASP A 33 1.61 -5.54 8.84
N LEU A 34 1.07 -6.27 7.86
CA LEU A 34 -0.37 -6.43 7.69
C LEU A 34 -1.02 -7.14 8.88
N ASP A 35 -0.36 -8.18 9.39
CA ASP A 35 -0.83 -8.95 10.55
C ASP A 35 -0.79 -8.07 11.81
N ARG A 36 0.27 -7.27 12.02
CA ARG A 36 0.38 -6.27 13.10
C ARG A 36 -0.72 -5.22 13.05
N LEU A 37 -1.09 -4.77 11.85
CA LEU A 37 -2.12 -3.75 11.64
C LEU A 37 -3.54 -4.32 11.52
N GLU A 38 -3.71 -5.64 11.70
CA GLU A 38 -4.98 -6.34 11.51
C GLU A 38 -5.67 -5.99 10.18
N LEU A 39 -4.92 -6.12 9.09
CA LEU A 39 -5.38 -5.87 7.72
C LEU A 39 -5.53 -7.20 6.96
N PRO A 40 -6.63 -7.94 7.16
CA PRO A 40 -6.86 -9.20 6.47
C PRO A 40 -7.05 -8.99 4.96
N LEU A 41 -6.84 -10.05 4.19
CA LEU A 41 -7.16 -10.07 2.76
C LEU A 41 -8.63 -9.69 2.54
N MET A 42 -8.91 -8.90 1.49
CA MET A 42 -10.26 -8.45 1.15
C MET A 42 -11.19 -9.63 0.84
N VAL A 43 -10.64 -10.67 0.22
CA VAL A 43 -11.31 -11.95 -0.04
C VAL A 43 -10.37 -13.07 0.37
N THR A 44 -10.92 -14.25 0.70
CA THR A 44 -10.09 -15.40 1.04
C THR A 44 -9.22 -15.80 -0.15
N GLN A 45 -8.08 -16.47 0.08
CA GLN A 45 -7.23 -16.93 -1.02
C GLN A 45 -7.95 -17.89 -1.98
N LYS A 46 -8.88 -18.70 -1.45
CA LYS A 46 -9.70 -19.62 -2.24
C LYS A 46 -10.66 -18.86 -3.17
N ASP A 47 -11.23 -17.76 -2.66
CA ASP A 47 -12.23 -16.97 -3.37
C ASP A 47 -11.63 -15.89 -4.29
N ASN A 48 -10.33 -15.59 -4.13
CA ASN A 48 -9.65 -14.61 -4.99
C ASN A 48 -9.51 -15.12 -6.42
N ALA A 49 -10.55 -14.99 -7.25
CA ALA A 49 -10.56 -15.43 -8.64
C ALA A 49 -9.93 -14.43 -9.63
N GLU A 50 -9.28 -13.36 -9.14
CA GLU A 50 -8.60 -12.37 -9.99
C GLU A 50 -7.50 -13.05 -10.81
N LYS A 51 -7.34 -12.63 -12.07
CA LYS A 51 -6.47 -13.27 -13.06
C LYS A 51 -5.00 -13.35 -12.60
N LEU A 52 -4.51 -12.31 -11.94
CA LEU A 52 -3.13 -12.23 -11.44
C LEU A 52 -3.01 -12.57 -9.94
N ARG A 53 -4.12 -12.97 -9.31
CA ARG A 53 -4.25 -13.31 -7.89
C ARG A 53 -3.62 -12.24 -6.99
N THR A 54 -3.92 -10.98 -7.30
CA THR A 54 -3.43 -9.81 -6.56
C THR A 54 -3.98 -9.85 -5.14
N ALA A 55 -3.10 -9.73 -4.14
CA ALA A 55 -3.41 -9.97 -2.74
C ALA A 55 -3.86 -8.68 -2.04
N PHE A 56 -4.99 -8.11 -2.46
CA PHE A 56 -5.60 -6.96 -1.81
C PHE A 56 -6.02 -7.29 -0.38
N THR A 57 -5.78 -6.35 0.54
CA THR A 57 -6.38 -6.34 1.87
C THR A 57 -7.62 -5.46 1.91
N VAL A 58 -8.30 -5.45 3.05
CA VAL A 58 -9.28 -4.39 3.34
C VAL A 58 -8.64 -3.01 3.11
N SER A 59 -9.35 -2.12 2.42
CA SER A 59 -8.88 -0.76 2.18
C SER A 59 -8.95 0.08 3.46
N VAL A 60 -8.12 1.12 3.54
CA VAL A 60 -7.97 1.91 4.77
C VAL A 60 -7.82 3.40 4.50
N ASP A 61 -8.19 4.19 5.50
CA ASP A 61 -7.79 5.57 5.69
C ASP A 61 -7.19 5.73 7.09
N ALA A 62 -6.17 6.58 7.25
CA ALA A 62 -5.72 6.98 8.57
C ALA A 62 -6.86 7.71 9.31
N LYS A 63 -7.04 7.37 10.58
CA LYS A 63 -8.09 7.92 11.44
C LYS A 63 -7.81 9.36 11.89
N HIS A 64 -6.54 9.73 11.95
CA HIS A 64 -6.07 11.02 12.42
C HIS A 64 -5.33 11.77 11.30
N GLY A 65 -5.46 13.10 11.26
CA GLY A 65 -4.77 13.94 10.28
C GLY A 65 -5.35 13.88 8.86
N THR A 66 -6.54 13.29 8.70
CA THR A 66 -7.30 13.18 7.45
C THR A 66 -8.69 13.82 7.60
N THR A 67 -9.40 13.97 6.48
CA THR A 67 -10.79 14.44 6.43
C THR A 67 -11.67 13.39 5.76
N THR A 68 -11.76 13.40 4.44
CA THR A 68 -12.52 12.42 3.66
C THR A 68 -11.68 11.24 3.20
N GLY A 69 -10.34 11.30 3.37
CA GLY A 69 -9.41 10.22 2.99
C GLY A 69 -8.92 10.29 1.54
N VAL A 70 -9.69 10.92 0.65
CA VAL A 70 -9.43 10.83 -0.80
C VAL A 70 -8.44 11.87 -1.34
N SER A 71 -8.19 12.96 -0.62
CA SER A 71 -7.30 14.04 -1.07
C SER A 71 -5.86 13.54 -1.20
N ALA A 72 -5.03 14.19 -2.03
CA ALA A 72 -3.61 13.80 -2.15
C ALA A 72 -2.88 13.88 -0.80
N ARG A 73 -3.23 14.87 0.03
CA ARG A 73 -2.71 15.01 1.40
C ARG A 73 -3.19 13.88 2.29
N ASP A 74 -4.48 13.57 2.29
CA ASP A 74 -5.08 12.54 3.15
C ASP A 74 -4.52 11.16 2.81
N ARG A 75 -4.42 10.85 1.50
CA ARG A 75 -3.78 9.63 1.00
C ARG A 75 -2.32 9.54 1.43
N ALA A 76 -1.55 10.62 1.32
CA ALA A 76 -0.17 10.65 1.79
C ALA A 76 -0.07 10.42 3.30
N THR A 77 -0.95 11.03 4.11
CA THR A 77 -1.04 10.79 5.56
C THR A 77 -1.30 9.30 5.86
N THR A 78 -2.27 8.69 5.18
CA THR A 78 -2.58 7.24 5.33
C THR A 78 -1.38 6.37 4.97
N ILE A 79 -0.67 6.68 3.88
CA ILE A 79 0.50 5.92 3.43
C ILE A 79 1.66 6.04 4.42
N LEU A 80 1.91 7.24 4.99
CA LEU A 80 2.91 7.43 6.03
C LEU A 80 2.57 6.66 7.30
N ALA A 81 1.30 6.63 7.69
CA ALA A 81 0.83 5.83 8.82
C ALA A 81 1.04 4.33 8.56
N LEU A 82 0.71 3.83 7.36
CA LEU A 82 0.95 2.43 6.96
C LEU A 82 2.45 2.07 6.99
N ALA A 83 3.33 3.00 6.65
CA ALA A 83 4.77 2.81 6.69
C ALA A 83 5.38 2.92 8.10
N SER A 84 4.62 3.38 9.09
CA SER A 84 5.10 3.57 10.46
C SER A 84 5.14 2.26 11.25
N LYS A 85 6.27 2.02 11.92
CA LYS A 85 6.43 0.90 12.86
C LYS A 85 5.65 1.09 14.15
N ASP A 86 5.33 2.34 14.49
CA ASP A 86 4.61 2.70 15.71
C ASP A 86 3.09 2.66 15.54
N SER A 87 2.61 2.59 14.29
CA SER A 87 1.17 2.54 14.01
C SER A 87 0.54 1.24 14.48
N LYS A 88 -0.72 1.34 14.89
CA LYS A 88 -1.52 0.25 15.44
C LYS A 88 -2.82 0.08 14.67
N PRO A 89 -3.51 -1.07 14.82
CA PRO A 89 -4.78 -1.31 14.14
C PRO A 89 -5.83 -0.19 14.31
N GLU A 90 -5.88 0.42 15.50
CA GLU A 90 -6.83 1.48 15.86
C GLU A 90 -6.58 2.84 15.18
N ASP A 91 -5.40 3.02 14.56
CA ASP A 91 -5.04 4.23 13.82
C ASP A 91 -5.68 4.28 12.43
N PHE A 92 -6.37 3.21 12.00
CA PHE A 92 -6.95 3.07 10.67
C PHE A 92 -8.47 2.85 10.73
N ASN A 93 -9.19 3.58 9.89
CA ASN A 93 -10.57 3.29 9.54
C ASN A 93 -10.59 2.24 8.41
N ARG A 94 -11.62 1.39 8.41
CA ARG A 94 -11.86 0.32 7.42
C ARG A 94 -13.36 0.38 7.04
N PRO A 95 -13.74 0.53 5.76
CA PRO A 95 -12.90 0.72 4.58
C PRO A 95 -12.26 2.12 4.50
N GLY A 96 -11.47 2.36 3.45
CA GLY A 96 -10.96 3.68 3.07
C GLY A 96 -10.46 3.74 1.62
N HIS A 97 -9.58 4.69 1.31
CA HIS A 97 -9.19 5.05 -0.06
C HIS A 97 -7.78 4.62 -0.46
N ILE A 98 -7.00 4.04 0.45
CA ILE A 98 -5.73 3.37 0.16
C ILE A 98 -5.92 1.87 0.17
N PHE A 99 -5.27 1.17 -0.76
CA PHE A 99 -5.43 -0.27 -0.98
C PHE A 99 -4.13 -1.02 -0.64
N PRO A 100 -3.97 -1.55 0.59
CA PRO A 100 -2.79 -2.31 0.92
C PRO A 100 -2.75 -3.66 0.17
N LEU A 101 -1.53 -4.08 -0.18
CA LEU A 101 -1.23 -5.31 -0.91
C LEU A 101 -0.26 -6.17 -0.10
N LYS A 102 -0.58 -7.46 0.03
CA LYS A 102 0.31 -8.42 0.70
C LYS A 102 1.44 -8.87 -0.21
N TYR A 103 2.66 -8.53 0.18
CA TYR A 103 3.89 -9.05 -0.41
C TYR A 103 4.01 -10.57 -0.24
N ARG A 104 4.52 -11.27 -1.26
CA ARG A 104 4.88 -12.69 -1.16
C ARG A 104 6.35 -12.87 -0.79
N GLU A 105 6.62 -13.59 0.30
CA GLU A 105 7.99 -13.90 0.73
C GLU A 105 8.82 -14.56 -0.38
N GLY A 106 10.04 -14.04 -0.55
CA GLY A 106 10.92 -14.35 -1.70
C GLY A 106 10.84 -13.34 -2.85
N GLY A 107 9.93 -12.36 -2.78
CA GLY A 107 9.92 -11.20 -3.66
C GLY A 107 9.75 -11.54 -5.14
N VAL A 108 10.43 -10.77 -5.99
CA VAL A 108 10.34 -10.94 -7.45
C VAL A 108 10.83 -12.31 -7.93
N LEU A 109 11.68 -12.98 -7.15
CA LEU A 109 12.14 -14.34 -7.44
C LEU A 109 11.04 -15.39 -7.19
N LYS A 110 10.04 -15.07 -6.35
CA LYS A 110 8.88 -15.93 -6.07
C LYS A 110 7.66 -15.56 -6.91
N ARG A 111 7.42 -14.27 -7.10
CA ARG A 111 6.34 -13.74 -7.95
C ARG A 111 6.85 -12.46 -8.63
N ALA A 112 6.93 -12.48 -9.95
CA ALA A 112 7.28 -11.32 -10.76
C ALA A 112 6.08 -10.35 -10.90
N GLY A 113 5.63 -9.76 -9.78
CA GLY A 113 4.55 -8.76 -9.73
C GLY A 113 5.04 -7.41 -9.24
N HIS A 114 4.29 -6.34 -9.56
CA HIS A 114 4.63 -4.98 -9.09
C HIS A 114 4.61 -4.85 -7.56
N THR A 115 3.75 -5.62 -6.88
CA THR A 115 3.73 -5.71 -5.42
C THR A 115 5.12 -6.08 -4.88
N GLU A 116 5.65 -7.20 -5.34
CA GLU A 116 6.96 -7.69 -4.92
C GLU A 116 8.09 -6.76 -5.36
N ALA A 117 8.07 -6.30 -6.61
CA ALA A 117 9.10 -5.39 -7.13
C ALA A 117 9.18 -4.09 -6.33
N SER A 118 8.03 -3.53 -5.93
CA SER A 118 7.98 -2.26 -5.18
C SER A 118 8.63 -2.38 -3.79
N VAL A 119 8.37 -3.48 -3.08
CA VAL A 119 8.98 -3.75 -1.76
C VAL A 119 10.46 -4.07 -1.90
N ASP A 120 10.83 -4.92 -2.86
CA ASP A 120 12.23 -5.30 -3.08
C ASP A 120 13.09 -4.07 -3.43
N LEU A 121 12.57 -3.14 -4.25
CA LEU A 121 13.24 -1.86 -4.54
C LEU A 121 13.44 -1.00 -3.29
N ALA A 122 12.44 -0.91 -2.41
CA ALA A 122 12.57 -0.15 -1.17
C ALA A 122 13.64 -0.75 -0.24
N VAL A 123 13.67 -2.08 -0.11
CA VAL A 123 14.68 -2.81 0.67
C VAL A 123 16.08 -2.62 0.08
N LEU A 124 16.25 -2.74 -1.24
CA LEU A 124 17.54 -2.52 -1.92
C LEU A 124 18.05 -1.08 -1.77
N ALA A 125 17.13 -0.11 -1.62
CA ALA A 125 17.46 1.28 -1.32
C ALA A 125 17.78 1.53 0.18
N GLY A 126 17.76 0.51 1.04
CA GLY A 126 17.99 0.63 2.48
C GLY A 126 16.84 1.28 3.25
N LEU A 127 15.62 1.25 2.70
CA LEU A 127 14.41 1.78 3.33
C LEU A 127 13.53 0.65 3.86
N ASP A 128 12.55 1.01 4.69
CA ASP A 128 11.57 0.07 5.20
C ASP A 128 10.78 -0.62 4.05
N PRO A 129 10.37 -1.89 4.22
CA PRO A 129 9.79 -2.72 3.16
C PRO A 129 8.31 -2.38 2.85
N VAL A 130 8.02 -1.09 2.70
CA VAL A 130 6.70 -0.55 2.38
C VAL A 130 6.82 0.42 1.21
N ALA A 131 6.05 0.18 0.16
CA ALA A 131 6.10 0.96 -1.07
C ALA A 131 4.71 1.29 -1.60
N VAL A 132 4.55 2.49 -2.15
CA VAL A 132 3.33 2.88 -2.85
C VAL A 132 3.51 2.66 -4.36
N LEU A 133 2.45 2.20 -5.02
CA LEU A 133 2.40 2.00 -6.46
C LEU A 133 1.05 2.40 -7.08
N CYS A 134 1.08 2.81 -8.34
CA CYS A 134 -0.11 3.08 -9.15
C CYS A 134 0.21 2.93 -10.64
N GLU A 135 -0.65 2.27 -11.41
CA GLU A 135 -0.45 2.07 -12.85
C GLU A 135 -0.59 3.40 -13.61
N VAL A 136 0.25 3.63 -14.61
CA VAL A 136 0.22 4.85 -15.44
C VAL A 136 -0.89 4.74 -16.49
N VAL A 137 -1.55 5.87 -16.80
CA VAL A 137 -2.59 5.98 -17.84
C VAL A 137 -2.25 7.00 -18.92
#